data_AF-A0AAI9RP23-F1
#
_entry.id   AF-A0AAI9RP23-F1
#
_cell.length_a   1.000
_cell.length_b   1.000
_cell.length_c   1.000
_cell.angle_alpha   90.00
_cell.angle_beta   90.00
_cell.angle_gamma   90.00
#
_symmetry.space_group_name_H-M   'P 1'
#
loop_
_entity.id
_entity.type
_entity.pdbx_description
1 polymer ?
#
loop_
_entity_poly.entity_id
_entity_poly.type
_entity_poly.pdbx_seq_one_letter_code
_entity_poly.pdbx_strand_id
1 'polypeptide(L)'
;MPSKLNKGVITIKKNLGYFLLAAVILTGCSDSGNEVKAEVEQSTALSQVLLEKYNKQLNYGQESDLIKDFQNDVVYGSSGIEVNDELLAIYNEAIVNIVQSDLEKYVFLESYISEEHINEENIKLIEDKKEKYALEAITMLDTYIENFDESNNPTTELGYLETTGFLADNQEVQALLAYAHLLQNQDDHAAYVALYDNVESPYRGIRWGEIVGLLSSNGVTEDDWKKVRAFNIEDNKPEYNPAIGMTPEEVEGSTWGKPQSVNRTVTATTTREQWVYPNYKYLYFENGIMTSFQD
;
A
#
# COMPACT_ATOMS: atom_id res chain seq x y z
N MET A 1 -38.65 31.91 -18.66
CA MET A 1 -38.61 30.65 -19.43
C MET A 1 -37.62 29.72 -18.74
N PRO A 2 -38.06 28.59 -18.16
CA PRO A 2 -37.13 27.64 -17.57
C PRO A 2 -36.59 26.72 -18.66
N SER A 3 -35.26 26.72 -18.83
CA SER A 3 -34.55 25.83 -19.74
C SER A 3 -34.55 24.40 -19.19
N LYS A 4 -35.12 23.48 -19.96
CA LYS A 4 -35.04 22.04 -19.77
C LYS A 4 -33.57 21.61 -19.83
N LEU A 5 -33.04 21.04 -18.75
CA LEU A 5 -31.80 20.29 -18.77
C LEU A 5 -32.10 18.79 -18.74
N ASN A 6 -31.40 18.12 -19.65
CA ASN A 6 -31.62 16.79 -20.17
C ASN A 6 -31.29 15.74 -19.11
N LYS A 7 -32.23 14.83 -18.82
CA LYS A 7 -31.92 13.60 -18.05
C LYS A 7 -31.18 12.65 -18.99
N GLY A 8 -29.85 12.72 -18.95
CA GLY A 8 -28.97 11.75 -19.59
C GLY A 8 -29.12 10.39 -18.90
N VAL A 9 -29.71 9.45 -19.62
CA VAL A 9 -29.77 8.03 -19.25
C VAL A 9 -28.34 7.49 -19.29
N ILE A 10 -27.73 7.27 -18.12
CA ILE A 10 -26.46 6.56 -18.01
C ILE A 10 -26.78 5.08 -18.25
N THR A 11 -26.38 4.60 -19.42
CA THR A 11 -26.44 3.18 -19.75
C THR A 11 -25.24 2.53 -19.05
N ILE A 12 -25.49 1.85 -17.94
CA ILE A 12 -24.51 0.99 -17.29
C ILE A 12 -24.16 -0.12 -18.28
N LYS A 13 -22.97 -0.06 -18.88
CA LYS A 13 -22.39 -1.22 -19.56
C LYS A 13 -22.08 -2.23 -18.47
N LYS A 14 -22.89 -3.28 -18.38
CA LYS A 14 -22.54 -4.50 -17.65
C LYS A 14 -21.23 -5.01 -18.24
N ASN A 15 -20.13 -4.90 -17.49
CA ASN A 15 -18.90 -5.59 -17.83
C ASN A 15 -19.17 -7.08 -17.63
N LEU A 16 -19.21 -7.78 -18.75
CA LEU A 16 -19.51 -9.19 -18.85
C LEU A 16 -18.19 -9.96 -18.81
N GLY A 17 -17.94 -10.62 -17.68
CA GLY A 17 -17.19 -11.88 -17.60
C GLY A 17 -15.67 -11.78 -17.39
N TYR A 18 -15.18 -12.57 -16.44
CA TYR A 18 -14.57 -13.86 -16.78
C TYR A 18 -15.02 -14.94 -15.79
N PHE A 19 -15.95 -15.79 -16.23
CA PHE A 19 -16.14 -17.11 -15.65
C PHE A 19 -15.03 -18.01 -16.19
N LEU A 20 -14.18 -18.54 -15.31
CA LEU A 20 -13.40 -19.74 -15.57
C LEU A 20 -13.89 -20.85 -14.66
N LEU A 21 -15.15 -21.26 -14.86
CA LEU A 21 -15.54 -22.61 -14.52
C LEU A 21 -14.95 -23.51 -15.62
N ALA A 22 -13.78 -24.09 -15.36
CA ALA A 22 -13.21 -25.12 -16.20
C ALA A 22 -14.09 -26.39 -16.09
N ALA A 23 -15.25 -26.37 -16.74
CA ALA A 23 -16.06 -27.56 -16.97
C ALA A 23 -15.35 -28.39 -18.04
N VAL A 24 -14.43 -29.25 -17.61
CA VAL A 24 -13.96 -30.37 -18.44
C VAL A 24 -15.15 -31.31 -18.62
N ILE A 25 -15.89 -31.14 -19.72
CA ILE A 25 -16.92 -32.09 -20.14
C ILE A 25 -16.19 -33.31 -20.75
N LEU A 26 -15.70 -34.18 -19.88
CA LEU A 26 -15.45 -35.57 -20.24
C LEU A 26 -16.80 -36.28 -20.26
N THR A 27 -17.27 -36.62 -21.45
CA THR A 27 -18.43 -37.49 -21.65
C THR A 27 -18.14 -38.88 -21.09
N GLY A 28 -18.50 -39.09 -19.82
CA GLY A 28 -18.42 -40.37 -19.12
C GLY A 28 -19.28 -40.38 -17.85
N CYS A 29 -20.43 -41.06 -17.93
CA CYS A 29 -21.27 -41.64 -16.85
C CYS A 29 -21.53 -40.86 -15.53
N SER A 30 -22.66 -40.13 -15.53
CA SER A 30 -23.71 -39.99 -14.49
C SER A 30 -23.44 -39.77 -12.99
N ASP A 31 -22.22 -39.62 -12.48
CA ASP A 31 -21.98 -39.27 -11.05
C ASP A 31 -21.49 -37.82 -10.83
N SER A 32 -20.84 -37.22 -11.84
CA SER A 32 -20.21 -35.90 -11.72
C SER A 32 -21.19 -34.72 -11.60
N GLY A 33 -22.44 -34.87 -12.06
CA GLY A 33 -23.45 -33.80 -11.99
C GLY A 33 -23.99 -33.55 -10.57
N ASN A 34 -23.98 -34.57 -9.70
CA ASN A 34 -24.39 -34.42 -8.31
C ASN A 34 -23.28 -33.83 -7.44
N GLU A 35 -22.02 -34.19 -7.72
CA GLU A 35 -20.86 -33.65 -7.00
C GLU A 35 -20.69 -32.15 -7.24
N VAL A 36 -20.75 -31.69 -8.50
CA VAL A 36 -20.65 -30.26 -8.84
C VAL A 36 -21.79 -29.45 -8.20
N LYS A 37 -23.01 -30.02 -8.15
CA LYS A 37 -24.16 -29.34 -7.53
C LYS A 37 -24.00 -29.23 -6.01
N ALA A 38 -23.51 -30.29 -5.35
CA ALA A 38 -23.25 -30.29 -3.92
C ALA A 38 -22.14 -29.31 -3.53
N GLU A 39 -21.09 -29.21 -4.34
CA GLU A 39 -19.97 -28.27 -4.13
C GLU A 39 -20.43 -26.80 -4.25
N VAL A 40 -21.26 -26.48 -5.25
CA VAL A 40 -21.84 -25.14 -5.42
C VAL A 40 -22.81 -24.79 -4.28
N GLU A 41 -23.66 -25.72 -3.86
CA GLU A 41 -24.58 -25.51 -2.73
C GLU A 41 -23.82 -25.29 -1.41
N GLN A 42 -22.73 -26.03 -1.20
CA GLN A 42 -21.86 -25.89 -0.03
C GLN A 42 -21.12 -24.54 -0.04
N SER A 43 -20.54 -24.15 -1.18
CA SER A 43 -19.89 -22.85 -1.36
C SER A 43 -20.85 -21.70 -1.06
N THR A 44 -22.07 -21.76 -1.62
CA THR A 44 -23.11 -20.73 -1.40
C THR A 44 -23.49 -20.60 0.08
N ALA A 45 -23.65 -21.73 0.78
CA ALA A 45 -23.97 -21.73 2.20
C ALA A 45 -22.84 -21.14 3.05
N LEU A 46 -21.57 -21.41 2.71
CA LEU A 46 -20.41 -20.83 3.39
C LEU A 46 -20.35 -19.31 3.18
N SER A 47 -20.57 -18.82 1.96
CA SER A 47 -20.60 -17.38 1.67
C SER A 47 -21.71 -16.66 2.45
N GLN A 48 -22.88 -17.29 2.63
CA GLN A 48 -23.96 -16.70 3.43
C GLN A 48 -23.62 -16.59 4.93
N VAL A 49 -22.92 -17.58 5.49
CA VAL A 49 -22.45 -17.52 6.89
C VAL A 49 -21.45 -16.39 7.08
N LEU A 50 -20.51 -16.22 6.15
CA LEU A 50 -19.56 -15.10 6.18
C LEU A 50 -20.27 -13.76 6.02
N LEU A 51 -21.27 -13.67 5.14
CA LEU A 51 -22.05 -12.45 4.95
C LEU A 51 -22.77 -12.03 6.23
N GLU A 52 -23.37 -12.97 6.97
CA GLU A 52 -23.99 -12.69 8.26
C GLU A 52 -22.96 -12.22 9.31
N LYS A 53 -21.79 -12.87 9.35
CA LYS A 53 -20.68 -12.50 10.24
C LYS A 53 -20.18 -11.07 9.95
N TYR A 54 -19.89 -10.75 8.71
CA TYR A 54 -19.32 -9.46 8.31
C TYR A 54 -20.33 -8.33 8.44
N ASN A 55 -21.60 -8.55 8.09
CA ASN A 55 -22.67 -7.59 8.36
C ASN A 55 -22.76 -7.25 9.85
N LYS A 56 -22.64 -8.26 10.72
CA LYS A 56 -22.67 -8.05 12.16
C LYS A 56 -21.49 -7.16 12.60
N GLN A 57 -20.28 -7.49 12.17
CA GLN A 57 -19.08 -6.70 12.49
C GLN A 57 -19.22 -5.24 12.02
N LEU A 58 -19.66 -5.04 10.78
CA LEU A 58 -19.87 -3.70 10.22
C LEU A 58 -20.90 -2.89 11.03
N ASN A 59 -22.03 -3.50 11.40
CA ASN A 59 -23.06 -2.85 12.21
C ASN A 59 -22.59 -2.48 13.64
N TYR A 60 -21.55 -3.15 14.15
CA TYR A 60 -20.96 -2.84 15.46
C TYR A 60 -19.71 -1.94 15.38
N GLY A 61 -19.34 -1.44 14.19
CA GLY A 61 -18.14 -0.62 14.01
C GLY A 61 -16.85 -1.42 14.22
N GLN A 62 -16.85 -2.69 13.81
CA GLN A 62 -15.73 -3.62 13.93
C GLN A 62 -15.05 -3.85 12.57
N GLU A 63 -14.87 -2.80 11.78
CA GLU A 63 -14.31 -2.88 10.42
C GLU A 63 -12.91 -3.49 10.41
N SER A 64 -12.08 -3.24 11.44
CA SER A 64 -10.75 -3.82 11.54
C SER A 64 -10.77 -5.34 11.72
N ASP A 65 -11.72 -5.84 12.52
CA ASP A 65 -11.88 -7.28 12.73
C ASP A 65 -12.40 -7.92 11.44
N LEU A 66 -13.32 -7.25 10.75
CA LEU A 66 -13.84 -7.68 9.45
C LEU A 66 -12.73 -7.81 8.41
N ILE A 67 -11.85 -6.82 8.26
CA ILE A 67 -10.75 -6.88 7.29
C ILE A 67 -9.80 -8.03 7.59
N LYS A 68 -9.41 -8.21 8.85
CA LYS A 68 -8.53 -9.32 9.28
C LYS A 68 -9.19 -10.67 9.06
N ASP A 69 -10.46 -10.78 9.39
CA ASP A 69 -11.24 -12.00 9.19
C ASP A 69 -11.43 -12.30 7.72
N PHE A 70 -11.65 -11.29 6.86
CA PHE A 70 -11.72 -11.47 5.41
C PHE A 70 -10.42 -12.06 4.86
N GLN A 71 -9.26 -11.55 5.29
CA GLN A 71 -7.98 -12.12 4.89
C GLN A 71 -7.87 -13.60 5.29
N ASN A 72 -8.22 -13.93 6.54
CA ASN A 72 -8.10 -15.30 7.04
C ASN A 72 -9.13 -16.27 6.43
N ASP A 73 -10.37 -15.82 6.25
CA ASP A 73 -11.49 -16.66 5.82
C ASP A 73 -11.57 -16.78 4.30
N VAL A 74 -11.17 -15.73 3.56
CA VAL A 74 -11.34 -15.64 2.10
C VAL A 74 -10.02 -15.74 1.35
N VAL A 75 -8.99 -15.01 1.78
CA VAL A 75 -7.69 -14.98 1.05
C VAL A 75 -6.85 -16.20 1.39
N TYR A 76 -6.71 -16.53 2.68
CA TYR A 76 -5.97 -17.70 3.15
C TYR A 76 -6.86 -18.91 3.48
N GLY A 77 -8.17 -18.69 3.53
CA GLY A 77 -9.14 -19.66 4.00
C GLY A 77 -9.37 -20.83 3.05
N SER A 78 -10.24 -21.74 3.47
CA SER A 78 -10.43 -23.04 2.81
C SER A 78 -10.79 -22.92 1.33
N SER A 79 -10.13 -23.73 0.49
CA SER A 79 -10.48 -23.90 -0.93
C SER A 79 -11.96 -24.27 -1.08
N GLY A 80 -12.77 -23.37 -1.65
CA GLY A 80 -14.18 -23.63 -1.96
C GLY A 80 -15.18 -22.51 -1.59
N ILE A 81 -14.74 -21.37 -1.04
CA ILE A 81 -15.62 -20.21 -0.86
C ILE A 81 -15.70 -19.43 -2.17
N GLU A 82 -16.92 -19.24 -2.70
CA GLU A 82 -17.16 -18.33 -3.81
C GLU A 82 -17.25 -16.90 -3.28
N VAL A 83 -16.26 -16.08 -3.64
CA VAL A 83 -16.25 -14.63 -3.38
C VAL A 83 -17.27 -13.98 -4.30
N ASN A 84 -18.42 -13.61 -3.74
CA ASN A 84 -19.53 -13.00 -4.47
C ASN A 84 -19.57 -11.48 -4.27
N ASP A 85 -20.38 -10.80 -5.10
CA ASP A 85 -20.53 -9.35 -5.09
C ASP A 85 -20.97 -8.80 -3.73
N GLU A 86 -21.74 -9.56 -2.95
CA GLU A 86 -22.24 -9.13 -1.63
C GLU A 86 -21.14 -9.14 -0.57
N LEU A 87 -20.30 -10.18 -0.55
CA LEU A 87 -19.12 -10.24 0.33
C LEU A 87 -18.13 -9.14 -0.02
N LEU A 88 -17.87 -8.92 -1.31
CA LEU A 88 -17.01 -7.83 -1.77
C LEU A 88 -17.57 -6.47 -1.40
N ALA A 89 -18.89 -6.26 -1.52
CA ALA A 89 -19.52 -5.00 -1.14
C ALA A 89 -19.29 -4.68 0.34
N ILE A 90 -19.50 -5.65 1.23
CA ILE A 90 -19.30 -5.46 2.68
C ILE A 90 -17.83 -5.22 3.02
N TYR A 91 -16.91 -5.98 2.40
CA TYR A 91 -15.47 -5.78 2.58
C TYR A 91 -15.03 -4.37 2.16
N ASN A 92 -15.50 -3.93 0.99
CA ASN A 92 -15.22 -2.60 0.46
C ASN A 92 -15.85 -1.50 1.33
N GLU A 93 -17.05 -1.69 1.87
CA GLU A 93 -17.68 -0.76 2.80
C GLU A 93 -16.85 -0.60 4.09
N ALA A 94 -16.35 -1.70 4.65
CA ALA A 94 -15.47 -1.66 5.82
C ALA A 94 -14.19 -0.86 5.56
N ILE A 95 -13.53 -1.06 4.41
CA ILE A 95 -12.35 -0.29 4.01
C ILE A 95 -12.68 1.20 3.91
N VAL A 96 -13.75 1.55 3.21
CA VAL A 96 -14.19 2.94 3.03
C VAL A 96 -14.47 3.61 4.38
N ASN A 97 -15.16 2.92 5.29
CA ASN A 97 -15.45 3.44 6.63
C ASN A 97 -14.17 3.75 7.41
N ILE A 98 -13.16 2.88 7.35
CA ILE A 98 -11.86 3.14 8.00
C ILE A 98 -11.17 4.34 7.35
N VAL A 99 -10.99 4.33 6.03
CA VAL A 99 -10.28 5.39 5.29
C VAL A 99 -10.93 6.76 5.48
N GLN A 100 -12.26 6.80 5.59
CA GLN A 100 -12.98 8.05 5.83
C GLN A 100 -12.88 8.56 7.27
N SER A 101 -12.78 7.66 8.25
CA SER A 101 -12.75 8.00 9.67
C SER A 101 -11.34 8.25 10.20
N ASP A 102 -10.38 7.40 9.82
CA ASP A 102 -9.01 7.40 10.31
C ASP A 102 -8.09 6.71 9.27
N LEU A 103 -7.38 7.52 8.48
CA LEU A 103 -6.47 7.04 7.45
C LEU A 103 -5.25 6.30 8.04
N GLU A 104 -4.76 6.69 9.22
CA GLU A 104 -3.62 5.99 9.84
C GLU A 104 -4.03 4.58 10.28
N LYS A 105 -5.26 4.42 10.76
CA LYS A 105 -5.83 3.09 11.04
C LYS A 105 -5.88 2.20 9.79
N TYR A 106 -6.07 2.76 8.59
CA TYR A 106 -5.96 2.00 7.34
C TYR A 106 -4.53 1.49 7.11
N VAL A 107 -3.50 2.33 7.32
CA VAL A 107 -2.08 1.92 7.16
C VAL A 107 -1.71 0.77 8.09
N PHE A 108 -2.15 0.80 9.35
CA PHE A 108 -1.93 -0.32 10.27
C PHE A 108 -2.60 -1.64 9.82
N LEU A 109 -3.55 -1.57 8.90
CA LEU A 109 -4.27 -2.72 8.36
C LEU A 109 -3.79 -3.13 6.97
N GLU A 110 -2.85 -2.40 6.35
CA GLU A 110 -2.46 -2.61 4.95
C GLU A 110 -1.96 -4.05 4.69
N SER A 111 -1.20 -4.62 5.64
CA SER A 111 -0.77 -6.04 5.59
C SER A 111 -1.91 -7.08 5.65
N TYR A 112 -3.11 -6.67 6.07
CA TYR A 112 -4.31 -7.50 6.11
C TYR A 112 -5.25 -7.25 4.92
N ILE A 113 -4.95 -6.24 4.11
CA ILE A 113 -5.80 -5.82 3.00
C ILE A 113 -5.41 -6.62 1.75
N SER A 114 -6.43 -7.07 1.02
CA SER A 114 -6.28 -7.77 -0.24
C SER A 114 -6.69 -6.82 -1.36
N GLU A 115 -5.71 -6.15 -1.95
CA GLU A 115 -5.92 -5.11 -2.97
C GLU A 115 -6.73 -5.60 -4.17
N GLU A 116 -6.57 -6.87 -4.56
CA GLU A 116 -7.31 -7.50 -5.66
C GLU A 116 -8.83 -7.55 -5.42
N HIS A 117 -9.28 -7.42 -4.16
CA HIS A 117 -10.69 -7.42 -3.76
C HIS A 117 -11.24 -6.01 -3.51
N ILE A 118 -10.44 -4.96 -3.69
CA ILE A 118 -10.88 -3.57 -3.61
C ILE A 118 -11.36 -3.12 -4.99
N ASN A 119 -12.52 -2.47 -5.05
CA ASN A 119 -12.99 -1.92 -6.32
C ASN A 119 -12.18 -0.66 -6.72
N GLU A 120 -12.11 -0.38 -8.03
CA GLU A 120 -11.32 0.72 -8.59
C GLU A 120 -11.70 2.11 -8.02
N GLU A 121 -12.99 2.32 -7.72
CA GLU A 121 -13.48 3.59 -7.15
C GLU A 121 -12.93 3.81 -5.74
N ASN A 122 -12.85 2.74 -4.93
CA ASN A 122 -12.34 2.78 -3.58
C ASN A 122 -10.82 2.89 -3.55
N ILE A 123 -10.10 2.23 -4.46
CA ILE A 123 -8.65 2.46 -4.63
C ILE A 123 -8.40 3.94 -4.88
N LYS A 124 -9.15 4.54 -5.81
CA LYS A 124 -9.02 5.97 -6.08
C LYS A 124 -9.36 6.84 -4.86
N LEU A 125 -10.41 6.51 -4.11
CA LEU A 125 -10.75 7.21 -2.88
C LEU A 125 -9.61 7.16 -1.85
N ILE A 126 -8.98 6.00 -1.70
CA ILE A 126 -7.83 5.82 -0.79
C ILE A 126 -6.67 6.71 -1.23
N GLU A 127 -6.31 6.68 -2.51
CA GLU A 127 -5.24 7.52 -3.05
C GLU A 127 -5.54 9.02 -2.91
N ASP A 128 -6.76 9.46 -3.23
CA ASP A 128 -7.19 10.86 -3.08
C ASP A 128 -7.11 11.30 -1.60
N LYS A 129 -7.42 10.39 -0.66
CA LYS A 129 -7.34 10.64 0.79
C LYS A 129 -5.88 10.71 1.28
N LYS A 130 -5.05 9.79 0.83
CA LYS A 130 -3.59 9.74 1.04
C LYS A 130 -2.94 11.05 0.57
N GLU A 131 -3.22 11.48 -0.66
CA GLU A 131 -2.70 12.73 -1.22
C GLU A 131 -3.16 13.94 -0.41
N LYS A 132 -4.46 14.02 -0.08
CA LYS A 132 -5.00 15.12 0.72
C LYS A 132 -4.35 15.21 2.10
N TYR A 133 -4.16 14.08 2.78
CA TYR A 133 -3.54 14.02 4.10
C TYR A 133 -2.08 14.52 4.06
N ALA A 134 -1.31 14.07 3.06
CA ALA A 134 0.04 14.58 2.84
C ALA A 134 0.05 16.09 2.53
N LEU A 135 -0.86 16.59 1.70
CA LEU A 135 -0.95 18.01 1.38
C LEU A 135 -1.28 18.88 2.60
N GLU A 136 -2.15 18.41 3.48
CA GLU A 136 -2.47 19.09 4.74
C GLU A 136 -1.21 19.18 5.63
N ALA A 137 -0.45 18.08 5.77
CA ALA A 137 0.81 18.06 6.51
C ALA A 137 1.87 19.00 5.92
N ILE A 138 2.07 18.95 4.60
CA ILE A 138 2.98 19.83 3.86
C ILE A 138 2.60 21.29 4.09
N THR A 139 1.32 21.63 3.96
CA THR A 139 0.84 23.01 4.16
C THR A 139 1.09 23.50 5.58
N MET A 140 0.87 22.65 6.58
CA MET A 140 1.15 22.97 7.98
C MET A 140 2.64 23.23 8.21
N LEU A 141 3.52 22.37 7.71
CA LEU A 141 4.98 22.52 7.82
C LEU A 141 5.48 23.76 7.08
N ASP A 142 5.02 23.95 5.86
CA ASP A 142 5.42 25.08 5.03
C ASP A 142 5.02 26.42 5.67
N THR A 143 3.78 26.51 6.16
CA THR A 143 3.29 27.67 6.93
C THR A 143 4.11 27.87 8.20
N TYR A 144 4.43 26.79 8.92
CA TYR A 144 5.23 26.87 10.14
C TYR A 144 6.62 27.44 9.87
N ILE A 145 7.31 26.95 8.83
CA ILE A 145 8.62 27.43 8.38
C ILE A 145 8.55 28.91 7.97
N GLU A 146 7.51 29.30 7.25
CA GLU A 146 7.28 30.69 6.82
C GLU A 146 7.20 31.70 7.97
N ASN A 147 6.82 31.23 9.15
CA ASN A 147 6.62 32.04 10.34
C ASN A 147 7.85 32.07 11.27
N PHE A 148 9.03 31.68 10.78
CA PHE A 148 10.29 31.91 11.50
C PHE A 148 10.71 33.37 11.41
N ASP A 149 11.12 33.94 12.54
CA ASP A 149 11.65 35.31 12.59
C ASP A 149 13.13 35.39 12.18
N GLU A 150 13.69 36.60 12.13
CA GLU A 150 15.10 36.83 11.78
C GLU A 150 16.10 36.19 12.76
N SER A 151 15.64 35.75 13.94
CA SER A 151 16.43 35.03 14.94
C SER A 151 16.17 33.52 14.93
N ASN A 152 15.50 33.01 13.89
CA ASN A 152 15.08 31.62 13.71
C ASN A 152 14.16 31.08 14.81
N ASN A 153 13.37 31.95 15.45
CA ASN A 153 12.32 31.50 16.36
C ASN A 153 10.98 31.38 15.61
N PRO A 154 10.24 30.27 15.77
CA PRO A 154 8.91 30.16 15.20
C PRO A 154 7.95 31.10 15.93
N THR A 155 7.19 31.88 15.16
CA THR A 155 6.15 32.79 15.69
C THR A 155 4.76 32.14 15.78
N THR A 156 4.65 30.89 15.32
CA THR A 156 3.45 30.04 15.42
C THR A 156 3.83 28.70 16.03
N GLU A 157 2.86 27.96 16.57
CA GLU A 157 3.07 26.58 17.00
C GLU A 157 2.86 25.62 15.83
N LEU A 158 3.70 24.60 15.72
CA LEU A 158 3.45 23.49 14.81
C LEU A 158 2.33 22.64 15.44
N GLY A 159 1.22 22.50 14.72
CA GLY A 159 0.13 21.61 15.13
C GLY A 159 0.58 20.15 15.21
N TYR A 160 -0.26 19.28 15.77
CA TYR A 160 0.02 17.84 15.80
C TYR A 160 0.22 17.30 14.38
N LEU A 161 1.33 16.57 14.20
CA LEU A 161 1.68 15.92 12.94
C LEU A 161 2.14 14.49 13.26
N GLU A 162 1.37 13.50 12.81
CA GLU A 162 1.81 12.10 12.86
C GLU A 162 2.82 11.90 11.74
N THR A 163 4.07 11.61 12.11
CA THR A 163 5.17 11.43 11.15
C THR A 163 5.59 9.96 11.05
N THR A 164 4.94 9.10 11.82
CA THR A 164 4.97 7.64 11.64
C THR A 164 3.85 7.21 10.69
N GLY A 165 3.83 5.94 10.28
CA GLY A 165 2.78 5.43 9.40
C GLY A 165 2.83 6.07 8.01
N PHE A 166 1.72 6.64 7.56
CA PHE A 166 1.56 7.05 6.16
C PHE A 166 2.60 8.08 5.68
N LEU A 167 3.00 9.01 6.55
CA LEU A 167 3.90 10.11 6.20
C LEU A 167 5.38 9.79 6.43
N ALA A 168 5.71 8.60 6.93
CA ALA A 168 7.09 8.21 7.24
C ALA A 168 7.99 8.28 5.99
N ASP A 169 7.49 7.82 4.84
CA ASP A 169 8.25 7.78 3.59
C ASP A 169 7.91 8.95 2.63
N ASN A 170 7.09 9.90 3.07
CA ASN A 170 6.75 11.05 2.24
C ASN A 170 7.92 12.05 2.20
N GLN A 171 8.71 12.02 1.13
CA GLN A 171 9.92 12.84 1.00
C GLN A 171 9.70 14.33 1.25
N GLU A 172 8.53 14.86 0.86
CA GLU A 172 8.21 16.27 1.01
C GLU A 172 8.00 16.65 2.48
N VAL A 173 7.19 15.86 3.19
CA VAL A 173 6.96 16.04 4.63
C VAL A 173 8.27 15.87 5.39
N GLN A 174 9.05 14.84 5.07
CA GLN A 174 10.31 14.55 5.75
C GLN A 174 11.35 15.66 5.51
N ALA A 175 11.43 16.21 4.30
CA ALA A 175 12.33 17.32 3.97
C ALA A 175 11.96 18.59 4.75
N LEU A 176 10.68 18.97 4.75
CA LEU A 176 10.22 20.17 5.43
C LEU A 176 10.33 20.04 6.96
N LEU A 177 10.01 18.87 7.51
CA LEU A 177 10.16 18.61 8.94
C LEU A 177 11.62 18.74 9.38
N ALA A 178 12.54 18.05 8.70
CA ALA A 178 13.96 18.14 8.99
C ALA A 178 14.47 19.58 8.85
N TYR A 179 14.03 20.29 7.80
CA TYR A 179 14.39 21.70 7.62
C TYR A 179 13.90 22.59 8.76
N ALA A 180 12.66 22.42 9.22
CA ALA A 180 12.12 23.17 10.34
C ALA A 180 12.96 22.97 11.62
N HIS A 181 13.41 21.75 11.90
CA HIS A 181 14.32 21.47 13.02
C HIS A 181 15.69 22.15 12.84
N LEU A 182 16.26 22.09 11.63
CA LEU A 182 17.55 22.72 11.32
C LEU A 182 17.51 24.25 11.39
N LEU A 183 16.36 24.86 11.11
CA LEU A 183 16.17 26.30 11.33
C LEU A 183 16.29 26.65 12.81
N GLN A 184 15.64 25.88 13.69
CA GLN A 184 15.69 26.11 15.14
C GLN A 184 17.06 25.81 15.73
N ASN A 185 17.72 24.77 15.23
CA ASN A 185 19.02 24.31 15.70
C ASN A 185 19.84 23.75 14.54
N GLN A 186 20.79 24.54 14.04
CA GLN A 186 21.63 24.15 12.91
C GLN A 186 22.57 22.97 13.20
N ASP A 187 22.80 22.65 14.48
CA ASP A 187 23.60 21.51 14.93
C ASP A 187 22.75 20.26 15.23
N ASP A 188 21.46 20.25 14.87
CA ASP A 188 20.56 19.12 15.12
C ASP A 188 20.93 17.91 14.24
N HIS A 189 21.76 17.03 14.81
CA HIS A 189 22.20 15.82 14.14
C HIS A 189 21.04 14.91 13.74
N ALA A 190 19.98 14.83 14.55
CA ALA A 190 18.84 13.96 14.24
C ALA A 190 18.08 14.46 13.01
N ALA A 191 17.96 15.78 12.84
CA ALA A 191 17.35 16.37 11.66
C ALA A 191 18.16 16.10 10.38
N TYR A 192 19.50 16.18 10.45
CA TYR A 192 20.34 15.77 9.31
C TYR A 192 20.15 14.28 8.96
N VAL A 193 20.17 13.40 9.96
CA VAL A 193 19.98 11.95 9.75
C VAL A 193 18.62 11.68 9.10
N ALA A 194 17.54 12.25 9.65
CA ALA A 194 16.20 12.10 9.09
C ALA A 194 16.11 12.59 7.63
N LEU A 195 16.74 13.72 7.31
CA LEU A 195 16.81 14.21 5.93
C LEU A 195 17.55 13.24 5.01
N TYR A 196 18.69 12.70 5.46
CA TYR A 196 19.49 11.79 4.64
C TYR A 196 18.83 10.44 4.41
N ASP A 197 18.15 9.89 5.42
CA ASP A 197 17.52 8.59 5.34
C ASP A 197 16.27 8.64 4.47
N ASN A 198 15.43 9.66 4.71
CA ASN A 198 14.06 9.67 4.19
C ASN A 198 13.87 10.52 2.93
N VAL A 199 14.87 11.31 2.51
CA VAL A 199 14.73 12.21 1.36
C VAL A 199 15.80 11.91 0.31
N GLU A 200 15.36 11.72 -0.93
CA GLU A 200 16.26 11.40 -2.02
C GLU A 200 17.00 12.65 -2.51
N SER A 201 18.31 12.50 -2.75
CA SER A 201 19.14 13.53 -3.36
C SER A 201 19.33 13.26 -4.87
N PRO A 202 19.05 14.22 -5.76
CA PRO A 202 18.74 15.62 -5.44
C PRO A 202 17.27 15.86 -5.08
N TYR A 203 17.03 16.49 -3.93
CA TYR A 203 15.71 16.97 -3.56
C TYR A 203 15.34 18.22 -4.37
N ARG A 204 14.11 18.25 -4.90
CA ARG A 204 13.61 19.32 -5.79
C ARG A 204 12.17 19.76 -5.45
N GLY A 205 11.72 19.48 -4.23
CA GLY A 205 10.39 19.87 -3.74
C GLY A 205 10.30 21.30 -3.23
N ILE A 206 9.34 21.58 -2.37
CA ILE A 206 9.10 22.88 -1.72
C ILE A 206 10.34 23.25 -0.89
N ARG A 207 10.70 24.54 -0.95
CA ARG A 207 11.89 25.10 -0.28
C ARG A 207 13.21 24.43 -0.62
N TRP A 208 13.31 23.65 -1.71
CA TRP A 208 14.55 22.95 -2.08
C TRP A 208 15.78 23.86 -2.10
N GLY A 209 15.63 25.10 -2.59
CA GLY A 209 16.73 26.06 -2.67
C GLY A 209 17.20 26.55 -1.31
N GLU A 210 16.28 26.70 -0.35
CA GLU A 210 16.59 27.10 1.02
C GLU A 210 17.26 25.94 1.76
N ILE A 211 16.72 24.73 1.63
CA ILE A 211 17.27 23.51 2.25
C ILE A 211 18.69 23.27 1.75
N VAL A 212 18.90 23.22 0.43
CA VAL A 212 20.23 23.01 -0.16
C VAL A 212 21.18 24.15 0.21
N GLY A 213 20.68 25.38 0.30
CA GLY A 213 21.45 26.54 0.75
C GLY A 213 21.96 26.38 2.19
N LEU A 214 21.08 25.97 3.11
CA LEU A 214 21.42 25.72 4.52
C LEU A 214 22.42 24.57 4.66
N LEU A 215 22.20 23.46 3.95
CA LEU A 215 23.13 22.33 3.95
C LEU A 215 24.52 22.77 3.47
N SER A 216 24.56 23.52 2.36
CA SER A 216 25.81 24.02 1.78
C SER A 216 26.54 24.97 2.72
N SER A 217 25.83 25.86 3.44
CA SER A 217 26.44 26.75 4.43
C SER A 217 27.05 26.00 5.62
N ASN A 218 26.50 24.81 5.93
CA ASN A 218 27.01 23.90 6.94
C ASN A 218 28.03 22.88 6.40
N GLY A 219 28.51 23.10 5.17
CA GLY A 219 29.56 22.28 4.57
C GLY A 219 29.09 20.92 4.05
N VAL A 220 27.78 20.70 3.91
CA VAL A 220 27.19 19.50 3.35
C VAL A 220 26.89 19.72 1.87
N THR A 221 27.47 18.89 1.00
CA THR A 221 27.16 18.91 -0.44
C THR A 221 26.08 17.90 -0.82
N GLU A 222 25.46 18.04 -1.99
CA GLU A 222 24.54 17.02 -2.53
C GLU A 222 25.22 15.63 -2.65
N ASP A 223 26.53 15.60 -2.95
CA ASP A 223 27.29 14.35 -3.04
C ASP A 223 27.54 13.72 -1.67
N ASP A 224 27.72 14.52 -0.62
CA ASP A 224 27.86 14.01 0.75
C ASP A 224 26.53 13.40 1.21
N TRP A 225 25.41 14.09 0.95
CA TRP A 225 24.08 13.54 1.21
C TRP A 225 23.87 12.20 0.51
N LYS A 226 24.14 12.11 -0.81
CA LYS A 226 24.02 10.84 -1.56
C LYS A 226 24.84 9.72 -0.94
N LYS A 227 26.08 10.02 -0.51
CA LYS A 227 26.96 9.02 0.13
C LYS A 227 26.43 8.58 1.48
N VAL A 228 25.99 9.51 2.33
CA VAL A 228 25.45 9.18 3.66
C VAL A 228 24.21 8.31 3.52
N ARG A 229 23.27 8.68 2.65
CA ARG A 229 22.08 7.87 2.40
C ARG A 229 22.42 6.47 1.91
N ALA A 230 23.31 6.36 0.93
CA ALA A 230 23.75 5.06 0.42
C ALA A 230 24.44 4.20 1.50
N PHE A 231 25.23 4.82 2.37
CA PHE A 231 25.84 4.15 3.51
C PHE A 231 24.80 3.67 4.53
N ASN A 232 23.84 4.53 4.89
CA ASN A 232 22.81 4.20 5.87
C ASN A 232 21.85 3.10 5.36
N ILE A 233 21.53 3.07 4.07
CA ILE A 233 20.76 1.99 3.45
C ILE A 233 21.51 0.66 3.54
N GLU A 234 22.82 0.66 3.32
CA GLU A 234 23.64 -0.56 3.39
C GLU A 234 23.79 -1.05 4.84
N ASP A 235 24.03 -0.15 5.80
CA ASP A 235 24.21 -0.50 7.22
C ASP A 235 22.92 -1.01 7.87
N ASN A 236 21.77 -0.44 7.49
CA ASN A 236 20.45 -0.86 7.97
C ASN A 236 19.81 -1.97 7.13
N LYS A 237 20.56 -2.58 6.20
CA LYS A 237 20.01 -3.65 5.38
C LYS A 237 19.58 -4.83 6.28
N PRO A 238 18.32 -5.26 6.23
CA PRO A 238 17.85 -6.35 7.06
C PRO A 238 18.65 -7.64 6.89
N GLU A 239 19.11 -8.24 8.00
CA GLU A 239 19.83 -9.52 8.02
C GLU A 239 18.88 -10.74 7.99
N TYR A 240 17.95 -10.78 7.04
CA TYR A 240 17.11 -11.98 6.80
C TYR A 240 17.26 -12.52 5.37
N ASN A 241 17.12 -13.83 5.21
CA ASN A 241 17.03 -14.47 3.90
C ASN A 241 15.59 -14.36 3.36
N PRO A 242 15.40 -14.35 2.03
CA PRO A 242 14.08 -14.53 1.42
C PRO A 242 13.37 -15.77 1.97
N ALA A 243 12.08 -15.65 2.20
CA ALA A 243 11.23 -16.72 2.67
C ALA A 243 9.96 -16.83 1.82
N ILE A 244 9.40 -18.03 1.75
CA ILE A 244 8.11 -18.26 1.09
C ILE A 244 7.04 -17.38 1.77
N GLY A 245 6.20 -16.76 0.95
CA GLY A 245 5.17 -15.81 1.37
C GLY A 245 5.56 -14.34 1.19
N MET A 246 6.85 -14.03 0.97
CA MET A 246 7.30 -12.64 0.82
C MET A 246 6.91 -12.03 -0.54
N THR A 247 6.68 -10.72 -0.57
CA THR A 247 6.51 -9.94 -1.81
C THR A 247 7.85 -9.64 -2.50
N PRO A 248 7.86 -9.22 -3.78
CA PRO A 248 9.02 -8.64 -4.44
C PRO A 248 9.76 -7.58 -3.62
N GLU A 249 9.05 -6.59 -3.05
CA GLU A 249 9.70 -5.54 -2.27
C GLU A 249 10.39 -6.10 -1.02
N GLU A 250 9.73 -7.02 -0.30
CA GLU A 250 10.31 -7.67 0.89
C GLU A 250 11.56 -8.48 0.54
N VAL A 251 11.54 -9.20 -0.59
CA VAL A 251 12.71 -9.96 -1.07
C VAL A 251 13.84 -9.02 -1.48
N GLU A 252 13.57 -7.91 -2.15
CA GLU A 252 14.59 -6.90 -2.47
C GLU A 252 15.18 -6.25 -1.20
N GLY A 253 14.37 -6.13 -0.15
CA GLY A 253 14.80 -5.66 1.18
C GLY A 253 15.60 -6.70 1.97
N SER A 254 15.59 -7.97 1.57
CA SER A 254 16.34 -9.04 2.26
C SER A 254 17.85 -8.99 1.99
N THR A 255 18.61 -9.86 2.67
CA THR A 255 20.04 -10.10 2.39
C THR A 255 20.34 -10.42 0.92
N TRP A 256 19.39 -10.98 0.17
CA TRP A 256 19.60 -11.30 -1.25
C TRP A 256 19.55 -10.08 -2.16
N GLY A 257 18.84 -9.01 -1.76
CA GLY A 257 18.76 -7.77 -2.54
C GLY A 257 18.05 -7.93 -3.88
N LYS A 258 18.34 -7.04 -4.83
CA LYS A 258 17.79 -7.10 -6.19
C LYS A 258 18.32 -8.29 -6.99
N PRO A 259 17.47 -8.97 -7.79
CA PRO A 259 17.91 -10.07 -8.64
C PRO A 259 18.79 -9.57 -9.80
N GLN A 260 19.61 -10.47 -10.35
CA GLN A 260 20.37 -10.18 -11.58
C GLN A 260 19.45 -10.10 -12.81
N SER A 261 18.38 -10.90 -12.82
CA SER A 261 17.39 -10.88 -13.90
C SER A 261 16.05 -11.44 -13.42
N VAL A 262 14.97 -10.94 -14.00
CA VAL A 262 13.60 -11.43 -13.75
C VAL A 262 13.00 -11.95 -15.05
N ASN A 263 12.61 -13.22 -15.06
CA ASN A 263 11.86 -13.83 -16.15
C ASN A 263 10.36 -13.80 -15.80
N ARG A 264 9.56 -13.07 -16.57
CA ARG A 264 8.14 -12.83 -16.28
C ARG A 264 7.22 -13.45 -17.32
N THR A 265 6.18 -14.16 -16.86
CA THR A 265 5.10 -14.72 -17.69
C THR A 265 3.76 -14.26 -17.16
N VAL A 266 2.90 -13.73 -18.03
CA VAL A 266 1.55 -13.26 -17.67
C VAL A 266 0.53 -14.05 -18.47
N THR A 267 -0.49 -14.59 -17.79
CA THR A 267 -1.67 -15.21 -18.38
C THR A 267 -2.91 -14.36 -18.09
N ALA A 268 -4.08 -14.81 -18.55
CA ALA A 268 -5.33 -14.11 -18.27
C ALA A 268 -5.70 -14.09 -16.77
N THR A 269 -5.13 -14.99 -15.95
CA THR A 269 -5.52 -15.18 -14.54
C THR A 269 -4.35 -15.17 -13.57
N THR A 270 -3.11 -15.15 -14.06
CA THR A 270 -1.93 -15.39 -13.22
C THR A 270 -0.71 -14.68 -13.78
N THR A 271 0.10 -14.07 -12.91
CA THR A 271 1.45 -13.60 -13.21
C THR A 271 2.45 -14.51 -12.50
N ARG A 272 3.42 -15.05 -13.25
CA ARG A 272 4.52 -15.85 -12.71
C ARG A 272 5.85 -15.19 -13.00
N GLU A 273 6.71 -15.14 -11.98
CA GLU A 273 8.05 -14.60 -12.13
C GLU A 273 9.09 -15.58 -11.59
N GLN A 274 10.24 -15.65 -12.27
CA GLN A 274 11.43 -16.30 -11.77
C GLN A 274 12.52 -15.25 -11.64
N TRP A 275 12.98 -15.05 -10.41
CA TRP A 275 14.07 -14.13 -10.09
C TRP A 275 15.37 -14.92 -9.98
N VAL A 276 16.39 -14.47 -10.70
CA VAL A 276 17.68 -15.15 -10.81
C VAL A 276 18.73 -14.40 -10.02
N TYR A 277 19.44 -15.12 -9.17
CA TYR A 277 20.54 -14.62 -8.35
C TYR A 277 21.86 -15.35 -8.68
N PRO A 278 23.01 -14.80 -8.26
CA PRO A 278 24.29 -15.49 -8.39
C PRO A 278 24.27 -16.86 -7.68
N ASN A 279 25.20 -17.74 -8.06
CA ASN A 279 25.38 -19.07 -7.46
C ASN A 279 24.19 -20.03 -7.65
N TYR A 280 23.53 -19.97 -8.81
CA TYR A 280 22.42 -20.88 -9.17
C TYR A 280 21.23 -20.81 -8.21
N LYS A 281 20.97 -19.62 -7.67
CA LYS A 281 19.86 -19.34 -6.77
C LYS A 281 18.69 -18.75 -7.54
N TYR A 282 17.49 -19.23 -7.26
CA TYR A 282 16.26 -18.83 -7.95
C TYR A 282 15.11 -18.68 -6.96
N LEU A 283 14.33 -17.62 -7.12
CA LEU A 283 13.07 -17.42 -6.41
C LEU A 283 11.92 -17.44 -7.43
N TYR A 284 10.80 -18.04 -7.05
CA TYR A 284 9.62 -18.15 -7.90
C TYR A 284 8.44 -17.45 -7.25
N PHE A 285 7.80 -16.56 -8.00
CA PHE A 285 6.65 -15.80 -7.56
C PHE A 285 5.41 -16.17 -8.37
N GLU A 286 4.26 -16.18 -7.71
CA GLU A 286 2.94 -16.24 -8.34
C GLU A 286 2.10 -15.09 -7.79
N ASN A 287 1.56 -14.26 -8.67
CA ASN A 287 0.75 -13.08 -8.36
C ASN A 287 1.40 -12.14 -7.31
N GLY A 288 2.72 -11.95 -7.42
CA GLY A 288 3.45 -11.05 -6.52
C GLY A 288 3.80 -11.65 -5.16
N ILE A 289 3.61 -12.96 -4.95
CA ILE A 289 4.00 -13.64 -3.71
C ILE A 289 5.00 -14.75 -4.01
N MET A 290 6.10 -14.81 -3.25
CA MET A 290 7.12 -15.84 -3.36
C MET A 290 6.55 -17.19 -2.94
N THR A 291 6.48 -18.15 -3.85
CA THR A 291 5.89 -19.48 -3.60
C THR A 291 6.92 -20.57 -3.40
N SER A 292 8.12 -20.42 -3.95
CA SER A 292 9.20 -21.40 -3.82
C SER A 292 10.58 -20.80 -4.13
N PHE A 293 11.64 -21.52 -3.78
CA PHE A 293 13.02 -21.18 -4.13
C PHE A 293 13.85 -22.43 -4.46
N GLN A 294 15.00 -22.18 -5.07
CA GLN A 294 16.06 -23.16 -5.32
C GLN A 294 17.40 -22.51 -4.96
N ASP A 295 18.21 -23.16 -4.14
CA ASP A 295 19.53 -22.69 -3.69
C ASP A 295 20.60 -23.78 -3.60
#